data_AF-A0A6G3UKL6-F1
#
_entry.id   AF-A0A6G3UKL6-F1
#
_cell.length_a   1.000
_cell.length_b   1.000
_cell.length_c   1.000
_cell.angle_alpha   90.00
_cell.angle_beta   90.00
_cell.angle_gamma   90.00
#
_symmetry.space_group_name_H-M   'P 1'
#
loop_
_entity.id
_entity.type
_entity.pdbx_description
1 polymer ?
#
loop_
_entity_poly.entity_id
_entity_poly.type
_entity_poly.pdbx_seq_one_letter_code
_entity_poly.pdbx_strand_id
1 'polypeptide(L)'
;MDMEVLSADDYESVHRASRGLAAQYGMVTLNAMMEAWEALVQNVEEGFDSEFVWEYADMLSCRRWLAEAWPVFTDRIRAVRQAELDALDARFQLATVPLRGQADDARWHSRRPLLIVGDTLLDLPGSWVL
;
A
#
# COMPACT_ATOMS: atom_id res chain seq x y z
N MET A 1 -13.80 -1.42 25.36
CA MET A 1 -12.69 -0.59 24.84
C MET A 1 -13.35 0.70 24.44
N ASP A 2 -13.17 1.76 25.24
CA ASP A 2 -13.82 3.03 24.95
C ASP A 2 -13.37 3.51 23.58
N MET A 3 -14.31 3.62 22.63
CA MET A 3 -14.10 4.37 21.39
C MET A 3 -14.07 5.83 21.76
N GLU A 4 -12.98 6.22 22.40
CA GLU A 4 -12.74 7.58 22.81
C GLU A 4 -12.62 8.39 21.51
N VAL A 5 -13.62 9.23 21.27
CA VAL A 5 -13.82 9.95 20.00
C VAL A 5 -12.54 10.69 19.61
N LEU A 6 -12.13 10.57 18.35
CA LEU A 6 -10.96 11.29 17.83
C LEU A 6 -11.14 12.80 18.03
N SER A 7 -10.06 13.47 18.42
CA SER A 7 -10.04 14.91 18.66
C SER A 7 -10.02 15.69 17.33
N ALA A 8 -10.28 16.99 17.40
CA ALA A 8 -10.14 17.88 16.24
C ALA A 8 -8.72 17.88 15.67
N ASP A 9 -7.70 17.77 16.52
CA ASP A 9 -6.29 17.71 16.10
C ASP A 9 -5.98 16.42 15.33
N ASP A 10 -6.61 15.31 15.69
CA ASP A 10 -6.49 14.05 14.96
C ASP A 10 -7.03 14.19 13.54
N TYR A 11 -8.24 14.74 13.39
CA TYR A 11 -8.84 15.01 12.08
C TYR A 11 -8.02 16.01 11.26
N GLU A 12 -7.53 17.08 11.87
CA GLU A 12 -6.71 18.07 11.16
C GLU A 12 -5.35 17.50 10.75
N SER A 13 -4.76 16.56 11.52
CA SER A 13 -3.53 15.89 11.10
C SER A 13 -3.71 15.09 9.81
N VAL A 14 -4.85 14.38 9.68
CA VAL A 14 -5.22 13.65 8.46
C VAL A 14 -5.45 14.63 7.32
N HIS A 15 -6.21 15.69 7.55
CA HIS A 15 -6.50 16.70 6.54
C HIS A 15 -5.23 17.44 6.06
N ARG A 16 -4.29 17.72 6.97
CA ARG A 16 -2.98 18.28 6.63
C ARG A 16 -2.18 17.36 5.73
N ALA A 17 -2.12 16.07 6.04
CA ALA A 17 -1.43 15.08 5.20
C ALA A 17 -2.06 15.02 3.80
N SER A 18 -3.40 14.92 3.72
CA SER A 18 -4.14 14.92 2.46
C SER A 18 -3.83 16.14 1.61
N ARG A 19 -3.89 17.34 2.19
CA ARG A 19 -3.60 18.59 1.45
C ARG A 19 -2.14 18.70 1.05
N GLY A 20 -1.22 18.33 1.94
CA GLY A 20 0.23 18.40 1.68
C GLY A 20 0.67 17.50 0.53
N LEU A 21 0.00 16.37 0.33
CA LEU A 21 0.32 15.38 -0.69
C LEU A 21 -0.57 15.48 -1.94
N ALA A 22 -1.53 16.41 -1.98
CA ALA A 22 -2.53 16.50 -3.04
C ALA A 22 -1.94 16.77 -4.44
N ALA A 23 -0.81 17.47 -4.54
CA ALA A 23 -0.15 17.71 -5.82
C ALA A 23 0.41 16.43 -6.46
N GLN A 24 0.75 15.43 -5.66
CA GLN A 24 1.35 14.18 -6.10
C GLN A 24 0.32 13.05 -6.24
N TYR A 25 -0.70 13.01 -5.38
CA TYR A 25 -1.64 11.90 -5.28
C TYR A 25 -3.11 12.29 -5.54
N GLY A 26 -3.39 13.57 -5.76
CA GLY A 26 -4.74 14.11 -5.71
C GLY A 26 -5.27 14.23 -4.27
N MET A 27 -6.47 14.79 -4.13
CA MET A 27 -7.10 14.94 -2.82
C MET A 27 -7.71 13.60 -2.38
N VAL A 28 -7.07 12.94 -1.43
CA VAL A 28 -7.41 11.59 -0.98
C VAL A 28 -7.52 11.52 0.55
N THR A 29 -8.14 10.48 1.09
CA THR A 29 -8.33 10.29 2.54
C THR A 29 -7.52 9.10 3.06
N LEU A 30 -7.25 9.08 4.37
CA LEU A 30 -6.59 7.95 5.03
C LEU A 30 -7.36 6.64 4.80
N ASN A 31 -8.69 6.64 4.98
CA ASN A 31 -9.49 5.43 4.80
C ASN A 31 -9.45 4.94 3.36
N ALA A 32 -9.58 5.84 2.37
CA ALA A 32 -9.50 5.45 0.96
C ALA A 32 -8.14 4.82 0.60
N MET A 33 -7.06 5.30 1.21
CA MET A 33 -5.72 4.76 0.97
C MET A 33 -5.48 3.43 1.71
N MET A 34 -6.05 3.24 2.90
CA MET A 34 -6.06 1.95 3.60
C MET A 34 -6.88 0.91 2.83
N GLU A 35 -8.07 1.27 2.37
CA GLU A 35 -8.95 0.41 1.56
C GLU A 35 -8.30 0.04 0.22
N ALA A 36 -7.66 1.00 -0.46
CA ALA A 36 -6.90 0.72 -1.68
C ALA A 36 -5.72 -0.21 -1.44
N TRP A 37 -5.03 -0.07 -0.29
CA TRP A 37 -3.96 -0.98 0.09
C TRP A 37 -4.49 -2.38 0.36
N GLU A 38 -5.56 -2.51 1.14
CA GLU A 38 -6.19 -3.80 1.41
C GLU A 38 -6.66 -4.49 0.12
N ALA A 39 -7.29 -3.77 -0.79
CA ALA A 39 -7.73 -4.31 -2.08
C ALA A 39 -6.54 -4.81 -2.94
N LEU A 40 -5.44 -4.06 -2.97
CA LEU A 40 -4.22 -4.51 -3.65
C LEU A 40 -3.63 -5.76 -2.98
N VAL A 41 -3.58 -5.81 -1.65
CA VAL A 41 -3.12 -6.99 -0.90
C VAL A 41 -3.97 -8.22 -1.25
N GLN A 42 -5.29 -8.06 -1.27
CA GLN A 42 -6.19 -9.14 -1.66
C GLN A 42 -5.93 -9.62 -3.10
N ASN A 43 -5.78 -8.69 -4.04
CA ASN A 43 -5.49 -9.03 -5.45
C ASN A 43 -4.17 -9.81 -5.60
N VAL A 44 -3.12 -9.46 -4.85
CA VAL A 44 -1.85 -10.21 -4.92
C VAL A 44 -1.92 -11.57 -4.22
N GLU A 45 -2.74 -11.71 -3.18
CA GLU A 45 -2.99 -12.99 -2.49
C GLU A 45 -3.79 -13.96 -3.35
N GLU A 46 -4.83 -13.48 -4.04
CA GLU A 46 -5.73 -14.31 -4.86
C GLU A 46 -5.14 -14.65 -6.23
N GLY A 47 -4.15 -13.87 -6.67
CA GLY A 47 -3.48 -14.01 -7.96
C GLY A 47 -3.62 -12.73 -8.76
N PHE A 48 -2.51 -12.04 -8.96
CA PHE A 48 -2.52 -10.75 -9.62
C PHE A 48 -2.71 -10.92 -11.13
N ASP A 49 -3.69 -10.23 -11.70
CA ASP A 49 -4.01 -10.34 -13.13
C ASP A 49 -2.86 -9.80 -13.99
N SER A 50 -2.43 -10.62 -14.96
CA SER A 50 -1.41 -10.28 -15.95
C SER A 50 -1.76 -9.03 -16.76
N GLU A 51 -3.04 -8.69 -16.91
CA GLU A 51 -3.49 -7.47 -17.60
C GLU A 51 -3.09 -6.18 -16.86
N PHE A 52 -2.90 -6.22 -15.53
CA PHE A 52 -2.60 -5.03 -14.71
C PHE A 52 -1.13 -4.91 -14.30
N VAL A 53 -0.25 -5.74 -14.87
CA VAL A 53 1.16 -5.81 -14.46
C VAL A 53 1.90 -4.49 -14.67
N TRP A 54 1.55 -3.74 -15.70
CA TRP A 54 2.17 -2.45 -16.02
C TRP A 54 1.65 -1.32 -15.11
N GLU A 55 0.45 -1.49 -14.56
CA GLU A 55 -0.22 -0.59 -13.63
C GLU A 55 0.19 -0.87 -12.18
N TYR A 56 0.81 -2.01 -11.88
CA TYR A 56 1.14 -2.43 -10.51
C TYR A 56 1.95 -1.36 -9.73
N ALA A 57 2.90 -0.70 -10.39
CA ALA A 57 3.69 0.36 -9.75
C ALA A 57 2.84 1.58 -9.37
N ASP A 58 1.80 1.88 -10.15
CA ASP A 58 0.83 2.94 -9.86
C ASP A 58 -0.15 2.51 -8.76
N MET A 59 -0.59 1.25 -8.75
CA MET A 59 -1.42 0.70 -7.67
C MET A 59 -0.71 0.76 -6.31
N LEU A 60 0.62 0.59 -6.27
CA LEU A 60 1.44 0.76 -5.07
C LEU A 60 1.52 2.22 -4.57
N SER A 61 1.01 3.19 -5.33
CA SER A 61 0.97 4.60 -4.90
C SER A 61 0.19 4.78 -3.60
N CYS A 62 -0.83 3.96 -3.33
CA CYS A 62 -1.58 4.01 -2.07
C CYS A 62 -0.67 3.76 -0.85
N ARG A 63 0.18 2.73 -0.92
CA ARG A 63 1.13 2.41 0.15
C ARG A 63 2.25 3.44 0.27
N ARG A 64 2.65 4.06 -0.85
CA ARG A 64 3.56 5.20 -0.85
C ARG A 64 2.95 6.39 -0.11
N TRP A 65 1.72 6.75 -0.44
CA TRP A 65 1.00 7.83 0.23
C TRP A 65 0.90 7.56 1.73
N LEU A 66 0.53 6.33 2.13
CA LEU A 66 0.48 5.95 3.55
C LEU A 66 1.83 6.13 4.24
N ALA A 67 2.94 5.75 3.59
CA ALA A 67 4.29 5.92 4.14
C ALA A 67 4.67 7.40 4.32
N GLU A 68 4.31 8.27 3.38
CA GLU A 68 4.61 9.71 3.41
C GLU A 68 3.69 10.48 4.37
N ALA A 69 2.43 10.05 4.49
CA ALA A 69 1.45 10.65 5.38
C ALA A 69 1.67 10.25 6.85
N TRP A 70 2.16 9.03 7.12
CA TRP A 70 2.29 8.46 8.47
C TRP A 70 3.00 9.37 9.49
N PRO A 71 4.14 10.01 9.15
CA PRO A 71 4.83 10.90 10.07
C PRO A 71 4.04 12.15 10.45
N VAL A 72 3.09 12.58 9.61
CA VAL A 72 2.26 13.78 9.81
C VAL A 72 1.11 13.53 10.78
N PHE A 73 0.63 12.30 10.87
CA PHE A 73 -0.45 11.91 11.77
C PHE A 73 -0.07 12.07 13.24
N THR A 74 -1.08 12.36 14.07
CA THR A 74 -0.92 12.29 15.53
C THR A 74 -0.58 10.87 15.98
N ASP A 75 0.04 10.74 17.15
CA ASP A 75 0.31 9.43 17.76
C ASP A 75 -0.96 8.60 17.95
N ARG A 76 -2.11 9.25 18.20
CA ARG A 76 -3.40 8.58 18.38
C ARG A 76 -3.91 7.97 17.08
N ILE A 77 -3.85 8.70 15.96
CA ILE A 77 -4.20 8.15 14.64
C ILE A 77 -3.29 6.97 14.29
N ARG A 78 -1.98 7.13 14.50
CA ARG A 78 -1.02 6.03 14.28
C ARG A 78 -1.37 4.83 15.16
N ALA A 79 -1.58 5.02 16.46
CA ALA A 79 -1.88 3.93 17.39
C ALA A 79 -3.15 3.14 17.01
N VAL A 80 -4.19 3.83 16.52
CA VAL A 80 -5.44 3.19 16.10
C VAL A 80 -5.28 2.40 14.79
N ARG A 81 -4.39 2.82 13.89
CA ARG A 81 -4.25 2.24 12.54
C ARG A 81 -3.02 1.35 12.34
N GLN A 82 -2.04 1.40 13.25
CA GLN A 82 -0.76 0.71 13.08
C GLN A 82 -0.95 -0.81 12.95
N ALA A 83 -1.75 -1.41 13.83
CA ALA A 83 -1.97 -2.86 13.80
C ALA A 83 -2.63 -3.34 12.50
N GLU A 84 -3.53 -2.53 11.93
CA GLU A 84 -4.18 -2.79 10.64
C GLU A 84 -3.17 -2.69 9.49
N LEU A 85 -2.37 -1.61 9.44
CA LEU A 85 -1.36 -1.42 8.41
C LEU A 85 -0.27 -2.51 8.47
N ASP A 86 0.19 -2.87 9.66
CA ASP A 86 1.19 -3.92 9.86
C ASP A 86 0.68 -5.29 9.40
N ALA A 87 -0.59 -5.59 9.65
CA ALA A 87 -1.22 -6.83 9.19
C ALA A 87 -1.29 -6.89 7.66
N LEU A 88 -1.64 -5.78 7.01
CA LEU A 88 -1.65 -5.68 5.54
C LEU A 88 -0.24 -5.80 4.96
N ASP A 89 0.76 -5.14 5.56
CA ASP A 89 2.16 -5.23 5.12
C ASP A 89 2.72 -6.66 5.24
N ALA A 90 2.40 -7.37 6.33
CA ALA A 90 2.81 -8.75 6.53
C ALA A 90 2.18 -9.69 5.49
N ARG A 91 0.87 -9.53 5.22
CA ARG A 91 0.15 -10.26 4.18
C ARG A 91 0.75 -10.02 2.79
N PHE A 92 0.98 -8.75 2.45
CA PHE A 92 1.64 -8.37 1.20
C PHE A 92 3.02 -9.04 1.08
N GLN A 93 3.83 -9.01 2.13
CA GLN A 93 5.17 -9.59 2.12
C GLN A 93 5.14 -11.10 1.86
N LEU A 94 4.15 -11.82 2.39
CA LEU A 94 3.95 -13.25 2.16
C LEU A 94 3.47 -13.56 0.73
N ALA A 95 2.64 -12.69 0.15
CA ALA A 95 2.08 -12.85 -1.19
C ALA A 95 2.99 -12.32 -2.33
N THR A 96 4.18 -11.82 -1.99
CA THR A 96 5.09 -11.18 -2.94
C THR A 96 6.52 -11.68 -2.79
N VAL A 97 7.30 -11.56 -3.86
CA VAL A 97 8.74 -11.82 -3.85
C VAL A 97 9.52 -10.55 -4.19
N PRO A 98 10.77 -10.40 -3.73
CA PRO A 98 11.62 -9.30 -4.14
C PRO A 98 11.79 -9.26 -5.66
N LEU A 99 11.93 -8.05 -6.22
CA LEU A 99 12.37 -7.88 -7.59
C LEU A 99 13.78 -8.45 -7.77
N ARG A 100 14.14 -8.80 -9.01
CA ARG A 100 15.47 -9.35 -9.32
C ARG A 100 16.58 -8.45 -8.75
N GLY A 101 17.50 -9.05 -8.00
CA GLY A 101 18.65 -8.37 -7.39
C GLY A 101 18.35 -7.60 -6.10
N GLN A 102 17.12 -7.68 -5.59
CA GLN A 102 16.74 -7.13 -4.28
C GLN A 102 16.83 -8.21 -3.19
N ALA A 103 17.03 -7.78 -1.95
CA ALA A 103 17.08 -8.67 -0.79
C ALA A 103 15.67 -9.16 -0.38
N ASP A 104 15.61 -10.26 0.38
CA ASP A 104 14.33 -10.86 0.83
C ASP A 104 13.50 -9.94 1.73
N ASP A 105 14.17 -9.07 2.49
CA ASP A 105 13.58 -8.04 3.35
C ASP A 105 13.30 -6.72 2.60
N ALA A 106 13.34 -6.74 1.26
CA ALA A 106 13.03 -5.58 0.44
C ALA A 106 11.66 -5.00 0.77
N ARG A 107 11.61 -3.67 0.87
CA ARG A 107 10.39 -2.89 1.08
C ARG A 107 9.38 -3.12 -0.03
N TRP A 108 8.11 -2.87 0.26
CA TRP A 108 6.96 -3.09 -0.64
C TRP A 108 7.16 -2.60 -2.08
N HIS A 109 7.83 -1.46 -2.31
CA HIS A 109 8.07 -0.90 -3.65
C HIS A 109 9.10 -1.69 -4.49
N SER A 110 9.83 -2.61 -3.86
CA SER A 110 10.87 -3.44 -4.48
C SER A 110 10.44 -4.91 -4.54
N ARG A 111 9.13 -5.15 -4.56
CA ARG A 111 8.53 -6.49 -4.62
C ARG A 111 7.56 -6.59 -5.79
N ARG A 112 7.24 -7.83 -6.17
CA ARG A 112 6.22 -8.16 -7.16
C ARG A 112 5.30 -9.26 -6.64
N PRO A 113 4.08 -9.42 -7.20
CA PRO A 113 3.21 -10.56 -6.89
C PRO A 113 3.94 -11.89 -7.11
N LEU A 114 3.75 -12.83 -6.17
CA LEU A 114 4.25 -14.19 -6.29
C LEU A 114 3.40 -14.97 -7.30
N LEU A 115 2.08 -14.85 -7.19
CA LEU A 115 1.11 -15.47 -8.08
C LEU A 115 0.62 -14.46 -9.11
N ILE A 116 0.81 -14.78 -10.40
CA ILE A 116 0.30 -14.01 -11.53
C ILE A 116 -0.62 -14.94 -12.33
N VAL A 117 -1.82 -14.47 -12.65
CA VAL A 117 -2.85 -15.24 -13.37
C VAL A 117 -3.23 -14.54 -14.68
N GLY A 118 -3.79 -15.28 -15.63
CA GLY A 118 -4.20 -14.76 -16.94
C GLY A 118 -3.32 -15.25 -18.10
N ASP A 119 -3.74 -14.92 -19.32
CA ASP A 119 -3.15 -15.46 -20.55
C ASP A 119 -1.92 -14.67 -21.05
N THR A 120 -1.66 -13.49 -20.48
CA THR A 120 -0.64 -12.53 -20.95
C THR A 120 0.71 -12.66 -20.22
N LEU A 121 1.04 -13.87 -19.74
CA LEU A 121 2.29 -14.12 -18.99
C LEU A 121 3.58 -13.94 -19.82
N LEU A 122 3.48 -13.81 -21.15
CA LEU A 122 4.64 -13.71 -22.04
C LEU A 122 5.33 -12.33 -22.00
N ASP A 123 4.65 -11.28 -21.54
CA ASP A 123 5.13 -9.88 -21.58
C ASP A 123 5.35 -9.26 -20.18
N LEU A 124 5.86 -10.04 -19.22
CA LEU A 124 6.18 -9.50 -17.88
C LEU A 124 7.35 -8.49 -17.94
N PRO A 125 7.36 -7.48 -17.03
CA PRO A 125 8.49 -6.58 -16.86
C PRO A 125 9.78 -7.35 -16.63
N GLY A 126 10.89 -6.90 -17.23
CA GLY A 126 12.18 -7.62 -17.12
C GLY A 126 12.67 -7.81 -15.68
N SER A 127 12.30 -6.91 -14.75
CA SER A 127 12.61 -7.04 -13.32
C SER A 127 11.80 -8.14 -12.59
N TRP A 128 10.75 -8.68 -13.23
CA TRP A 128 9.86 -9.70 -12.69
C TRP A 128 10.21 -11.12 -13.14
N VAL A 129 10.88 -11.25 -14.30
CA VAL A 129 11.30 -12.55 -14.84
C VAL A 129 12.31 -13.21 -13.90
N LEU A 130 12.11 -14.50 -13.59
CA LEU A 130 12.96 -15.36 -12.75
C LEU A 130 14.38 -15.53 -13.30
#